data_AF-A0A536PHM1-F1
#
_entry.id   AF-A0A536PHM1-F1
#
_cell.length_a   1.000
_cell.length_b   1.000
_cell.length_c   1.000
_cell.angle_alpha   90.00
_cell.angle_beta   90.00
_cell.angle_gamma   90.00
#
_symmetry.space_group_name_H-M   'P 1'
#
loop_
_entity.id
_entity.type
_entity.pdbx_description
1 polymer ?
#
loop_
_entity_poly.entity_id
_entity_poly.type
_entity_poly.pdbx_seq_one_letter_code
_entity_poly.pdbx_strand_id
1 'polypeptide(L)'
;MGRVPKVLITETVLRDAQQSLVQGRLKLQHVLPIAETLDRIGYEALDAWGGATFAASLRLLQEDPWHRLRAIKASIVRTPLQMLIRGQTLISNKHQPDDVVRAFIEQAVQDGIAVIRMFDPLNDLRNLEVPIEAARRAGARVIGALVYSPSPGQDQARMVTWAGRLKKLGCHVIGLEDVAGILDPSAARRLVTELVKTVGLPVSIHSHSSTALAPITYFAAAEAGATGIDTALSAMAWGSSQPATETMVAAFRGSPHETGLDLGLVGQANRYFDELHDEYAEFQDPIAFRNDIHILDHQLPAPVLADLIKTLRERNALDRYEHLLQELVNVRQEMGYPPLAAPINQIAARQALANTLGEKRYQSIEQPFRDYIKGLYGAPPHAVDPEVRRRALGSSEPITMRPADLLEPAMERARKAMRRQGLTPTGPDQVLTYVLFPEEAPGILRPAPRAEPAPAAAVPRQAEESPRSSPAAPAVAASPEVSGMREFTVEVDGETYRVKVKGEGVGVRASSEAQVASGPPPAKSGVTDGAIQAPMQGMVVKVKVAAGDRVKLGDVVVVLEAMKMQNDIVATVAGTVREIYAREGSIVAPNEVLMTIG
;
A
#
# COMPACT_ATOMS: atom_id res chain seq x y z
N MET A 1 18.43 10.51 43.42
CA MET A 1 18.46 10.14 41.99
C MET A 1 17.08 9.63 41.62
N GLY A 2 16.38 10.28 40.68
CA GLY A 2 15.09 9.77 40.18
C GLY A 2 15.28 8.41 39.51
N ARG A 3 14.25 7.56 39.54
CA ARG A 3 14.25 6.25 38.87
C ARG A 3 14.45 6.47 37.36
N VAL A 4 15.51 5.89 36.78
CA VAL A 4 15.74 5.92 35.33
C VAL A 4 14.56 5.20 34.64
N PRO A 5 13.90 5.83 33.65
CA PRO A 5 12.76 5.21 32.99
C PRO A 5 13.19 4.03 32.11
N LYS A 6 12.43 2.94 32.18
CA LYS A 6 12.52 1.83 31.22
C LYS A 6 12.19 2.33 29.82
N VAL A 7 12.81 1.73 28.79
CA VAL A 7 12.42 1.97 27.40
C VAL A 7 11.16 1.17 27.08
N LEU A 8 10.16 1.87 26.58
CA LEU A 8 8.87 1.36 26.14
C LEU A 8 8.92 1.10 24.64
N ILE A 9 8.40 -0.05 24.20
CA ILE A 9 8.39 -0.44 22.79
C ILE A 9 6.96 -0.36 22.24
N THR A 10 6.80 0.39 21.15
CA THR A 10 5.65 0.28 20.25
C THR A 10 6.02 -0.62 19.08
N GLU A 11 5.30 -1.73 18.93
CA GLU A 11 5.55 -2.71 17.87
C GLU A 11 4.74 -2.32 16.62
N THR A 12 5.41 -2.23 15.46
CA THR A 12 4.86 -1.70 14.21
C THR A 12 4.55 -2.76 13.16
N VAL A 13 4.76 -4.05 13.45
CA VAL A 13 4.56 -5.17 12.51
C VAL A 13 3.19 -5.14 11.83
N LEU A 14 2.14 -4.74 12.56
CA LEU A 14 0.76 -4.71 12.07
C LEU A 14 0.40 -3.45 11.25
N ARG A 15 1.28 -2.45 11.16
CA ARG A 15 1.02 -1.22 10.40
C ARG A 15 2.20 -0.75 9.58
N ASP A 16 3.24 -0.21 10.22
CA ASP A 16 4.28 0.51 9.47
C ASP A 16 5.28 -0.43 8.79
N ALA A 17 5.63 -1.53 9.45
CA ALA A 17 6.51 -2.54 8.88
C ALA A 17 5.92 -3.14 7.60
N GLN A 18 4.65 -3.57 7.67
CA GLN A 18 3.95 -4.11 6.51
C GLN A 18 3.73 -3.06 5.42
N GLN A 19 3.52 -1.79 5.79
CA GLN A 19 3.43 -0.69 4.83
C GLN A 19 4.75 -0.49 4.08
N SER A 20 5.86 -0.63 4.78
CA SER A 20 7.21 -0.36 4.27
C SER A 20 7.75 -1.49 3.41
N LEU A 21 7.48 -2.74 3.77
CA LEU A 21 8.10 -3.92 3.13
C LEU A 21 7.16 -4.67 2.17
N VAL A 22 5.85 -4.67 2.43
CA VAL A 22 4.85 -5.40 1.62
C VAL A 22 3.68 -4.50 1.21
N GLN A 23 3.88 -3.17 1.24
CA GLN A 23 2.95 -2.15 0.75
C GLN A 23 1.54 -2.24 1.36
N GLY A 24 1.43 -2.69 2.62
CA GLY A 24 0.17 -2.75 3.36
C GLY A 24 -0.72 -3.94 3.02
N ARG A 25 -0.18 -4.98 2.38
CA ARG A 25 -0.94 -6.16 1.93
C ARG A 25 -1.14 -7.25 2.99
N LEU A 26 -0.73 -7.04 4.24
CA LEU A 26 -0.99 -8.02 5.30
C LEU A 26 -2.51 -8.19 5.47
N LYS A 27 -2.99 -9.41 5.26
CA LYS A 27 -4.43 -9.76 5.27
C LYS A 27 -4.90 -9.96 6.70
N LEU A 28 -6.16 -9.65 6.98
CA LEU A 28 -6.71 -9.84 8.34
C LEU A 28 -6.60 -11.31 8.80
N GLN A 29 -6.76 -12.27 7.88
CA GLN A 29 -6.64 -13.70 8.17
C GLN A 29 -5.26 -14.13 8.70
N HIS A 30 -4.20 -13.34 8.46
CA HIS A 30 -2.85 -13.58 9.00
C HIS A 30 -2.59 -12.76 10.28
N VAL A 31 -3.37 -11.71 10.53
CA VAL A 31 -3.24 -10.93 11.76
C VAL A 31 -3.91 -11.65 12.93
N LEU A 32 -5.11 -12.21 12.71
CA LEU A 32 -5.89 -12.83 13.79
C LEU A 32 -5.21 -14.02 14.48
N PRO A 33 -4.55 -14.97 13.77
CA PRO A 33 -3.91 -16.11 14.43
C PRO A 33 -2.78 -15.74 15.38
N ILE A 34 -2.08 -14.62 15.13
CA ILE A 34 -0.94 -14.18 15.95
C ILE A 34 -1.30 -13.15 17.02
N ALA A 35 -2.52 -12.62 16.98
CA ALA A 35 -2.99 -11.52 17.83
C ALA A 35 -2.79 -11.79 19.33
N GLU A 36 -3.14 -12.98 19.83
CA GLU A 36 -2.98 -13.32 21.26
C GLU A 36 -1.51 -13.34 21.68
N THR A 37 -0.62 -13.84 20.82
CA THR A 37 0.82 -13.86 21.11
C THR A 37 1.36 -12.43 21.21
N LEU A 38 0.99 -11.56 20.27
CA LEU A 38 1.36 -10.14 20.31
C LEU A 38 0.82 -9.45 21.57
N ASP A 39 -0.43 -9.74 21.97
CA ASP A 39 -1.08 -9.14 23.13
C ASP A 39 -0.45 -9.55 24.47
N ARG A 40 0.28 -10.67 24.50
CA ARG A 40 0.94 -11.20 25.71
C ARG A 40 2.34 -10.65 25.95
N ILE A 41 3.00 -10.06 24.95
CA ILE A 41 4.41 -9.66 25.04
C ILE A 41 4.62 -8.52 26.04
N GLY A 42 3.64 -7.62 26.16
CA GLY A 42 3.72 -6.45 27.06
C GLY A 42 4.28 -5.19 26.38
N TYR A 43 4.06 -5.05 25.07
CA TYR A 43 4.33 -3.79 24.35
C TYR A 43 3.57 -2.62 24.96
N GLU A 44 4.14 -1.41 24.81
CA GLU A 44 3.49 -0.17 25.21
C GLU A 44 2.26 0.13 24.36
N ALA A 45 2.35 -0.20 23.07
CA ALA A 45 1.25 -0.19 22.12
C ALA A 45 1.58 -1.09 20.93
N LEU A 46 0.54 -1.52 20.21
CA LEU A 46 0.65 -2.12 18.88
C LEU A 46 0.17 -1.10 17.86
N ASP A 47 1.07 -0.64 16.98
CA ASP A 47 0.68 0.20 15.85
C ASP A 47 0.06 -0.69 14.78
N ALA A 48 -1.27 -0.63 14.69
CA ALA A 48 -2.08 -1.61 13.95
C ALA A 48 -3.05 -0.96 12.95
N TRP A 49 -3.07 0.38 12.85
CA TRP A 49 -4.07 1.07 12.04
C TRP A 49 -3.64 2.46 11.57
N GLY A 50 -4.37 3.02 10.61
CA GLY A 50 -4.02 4.31 10.00
C GLY A 50 -2.91 4.22 8.96
N GLY A 51 -2.25 5.33 8.66
CA GLY A 51 -1.29 5.40 7.54
C GLY A 51 -1.91 4.95 6.21
N ALA A 52 -1.13 4.26 5.38
CA ALA A 52 -1.58 3.71 4.11
C ALA A 52 -2.30 2.36 4.23
N THR A 53 -2.27 1.69 5.39
CA THR A 53 -2.92 0.37 5.55
C THR A 53 -4.43 0.46 5.42
N PHE A 54 -5.05 1.58 5.78
CA PHE A 54 -6.47 1.82 5.53
C PHE A 54 -6.78 1.82 4.03
N ALA A 55 -6.02 2.59 3.24
CA ALA A 55 -6.19 2.65 1.79
C ALA A 55 -5.87 1.28 1.13
N ALA A 56 -4.85 0.57 1.63
CA ALA A 56 -4.51 -0.77 1.15
C ALA A 56 -5.62 -1.79 1.44
N SER A 57 -6.29 -1.69 2.60
CA SER A 57 -7.44 -2.53 2.95
C SER A 57 -8.52 -2.44 1.86
N LEU A 58 -8.87 -1.21 1.47
CA LEU A 58 -9.90 -0.95 0.45
C LEU A 58 -9.43 -1.36 -0.95
N ARG A 59 -8.24 -0.90 -1.36
CA ARG A 59 -7.77 -0.97 -2.76
C ARG A 59 -7.20 -2.32 -3.14
N LEU A 60 -6.45 -2.94 -2.22
CA LEU A 60 -5.62 -4.11 -2.52
C LEU A 60 -6.23 -5.39 -1.94
N LEU A 61 -6.88 -5.29 -0.79
CA LEU A 61 -7.37 -6.44 -0.04
C LEU A 61 -8.89 -6.63 -0.14
N GLN A 62 -9.61 -5.59 -0.58
CA GLN A 62 -11.08 -5.56 -0.57
C GLN A 62 -11.66 -5.88 0.81
N GLU A 63 -10.96 -5.44 1.86
CA GLU A 63 -11.37 -5.60 3.25
C GLU A 63 -11.89 -4.26 3.81
N ASP A 64 -12.97 -4.32 4.60
CA ASP A 64 -13.43 -3.16 5.36
C ASP A 64 -12.44 -2.84 6.50
N PRO A 65 -11.75 -1.68 6.47
CA PRO A 65 -10.76 -1.31 7.47
C PRO A 65 -11.35 -1.12 8.87
N TRP A 66 -12.65 -0.79 9.00
CA TRP A 66 -13.31 -0.65 10.29
C TRP A 66 -13.63 -2.01 10.91
N HIS A 67 -14.15 -2.95 10.09
CA HIS A 67 -14.28 -4.35 10.51
C HIS A 67 -12.93 -4.95 10.92
N ARG A 68 -11.87 -4.70 10.15
CA ARG A 68 -10.50 -5.10 10.50
C ARG A 68 -10.07 -4.59 11.86
N LEU A 69 -10.28 -3.30 12.16
CA LEU A 69 -9.96 -2.72 13.46
C LEU A 69 -10.73 -3.42 14.59
N ARG A 70 -12.04 -3.58 14.44
CA ARG A 70 -12.89 -4.25 15.45
C ARG A 70 -12.48 -5.70 15.69
N ALA A 71 -12.13 -6.43 14.63
CA ALA A 71 -11.67 -7.81 14.71
C ALA A 71 -10.31 -7.90 15.45
N ILE A 72 -9.36 -7.03 15.11
CA ILE A 72 -8.08 -6.95 15.82
C ILE A 72 -8.31 -6.59 17.30
N LYS A 73 -9.18 -5.60 17.59
CA LYS A 73 -9.47 -5.19 18.96
C LYS A 73 -10.13 -6.29 19.79
N ALA A 74 -10.97 -7.12 19.18
CA ALA A 74 -11.57 -8.27 19.84
C ALA A 74 -10.54 -9.32 20.26
N SER A 75 -9.46 -9.48 19.48
CA SER A 75 -8.36 -10.43 19.77
C SER A 75 -7.24 -9.84 20.64
N ILE A 76 -7.02 -8.51 20.58
CA ILE A 76 -5.96 -7.80 21.30
C ILE A 76 -6.59 -6.93 22.38
N VAL A 77 -6.65 -7.47 23.61
CA VAL A 77 -7.44 -6.88 24.71
C VAL A 77 -6.57 -6.20 25.76
N ARG A 78 -5.31 -6.60 25.92
CA ARG A 78 -4.40 -6.07 26.97
C ARG A 78 -3.59 -4.89 26.47
N THR A 79 -3.09 -4.97 25.25
CA THR A 79 -2.16 -4.01 24.65
C THR A 79 -2.94 -2.88 23.98
N PRO A 80 -2.64 -1.60 24.25
CA PRO A 80 -3.26 -0.49 23.57
C PRO A 80 -3.02 -0.54 22.05
N LEU A 81 -4.08 -0.37 21.25
CA LEU A 81 -3.94 -0.19 19.82
C LEU A 81 -3.59 1.26 19.50
N GLN A 82 -2.54 1.45 18.72
CA GLN A 82 -2.11 2.73 18.18
C GLN A 82 -2.52 2.86 16.71
N MET A 83 -2.83 4.09 16.29
CA MET A 83 -2.88 4.47 14.88
C MET A 83 -2.03 5.70 14.56
N LEU A 84 -1.64 5.82 13.28
CA LEU A 84 -1.01 7.02 12.72
C LEU A 84 -1.98 7.80 11.82
N ILE A 85 -2.12 9.10 12.07
CA ILE A 85 -2.85 10.04 11.19
C ILE A 85 -2.00 11.26 10.85
N ARG A 86 -2.26 11.84 9.67
CA ARG A 86 -1.65 13.07 9.15
C ARG A 86 -2.54 14.27 9.46
N GLY A 87 -2.64 14.63 10.74
CA GLY A 87 -3.39 15.79 11.20
C GLY A 87 -4.74 15.96 10.51
N GLN A 88 -4.93 17.11 9.86
CA GLN A 88 -6.16 17.47 9.15
C GLN A 88 -6.47 16.62 7.91
N THR A 89 -5.51 15.90 7.34
CA THR A 89 -5.76 14.99 6.20
C THR A 89 -6.17 13.59 6.65
N LEU A 90 -6.05 13.29 7.95
CA LEU A 90 -6.26 11.97 8.53
C LEU A 90 -5.39 10.91 7.82
N ILE A 91 -6.03 10.02 7.07
CA ILE A 91 -5.40 8.97 6.28
C ILE A 91 -5.46 9.25 4.77
N SER A 92 -6.15 10.32 4.37
CA SER A 92 -6.29 10.75 2.97
C SER A 92 -5.15 11.69 2.56
N ASN A 93 -5.10 12.02 1.26
CA ASN A 93 -4.08 12.91 0.68
C ASN A 93 -4.52 14.38 0.59
N LYS A 94 -5.70 14.73 1.13
CA LYS A 94 -6.27 16.09 1.10
C LYS A 94 -6.76 16.46 2.49
N HIS A 95 -6.77 17.76 2.80
CA HIS A 95 -7.38 18.25 4.03
C HIS A 95 -8.86 17.87 4.07
N GLN A 96 -9.31 17.47 5.26
CA GLN A 96 -10.70 17.16 5.53
C GLN A 96 -11.33 18.31 6.34
N PRO A 97 -12.62 18.61 6.13
CA PRO A 97 -13.31 19.56 6.98
C PRO A 97 -13.40 19.05 8.43
N ASP A 98 -13.53 19.97 9.38
CA ASP A 98 -13.42 19.65 10.80
C ASP A 98 -14.49 18.66 11.30
N ASP A 99 -15.69 18.61 10.68
CA ASP A 99 -16.74 17.65 11.03
C ASP A 99 -16.33 16.21 10.70
N VAL A 100 -15.64 16.02 9.57
CA VAL A 100 -15.08 14.73 9.15
C VAL A 100 -13.93 14.31 10.06
N VAL A 101 -13.04 15.24 10.40
CA VAL A 101 -11.89 14.96 11.30
C VAL A 101 -12.37 14.49 12.67
N ARG A 102 -13.32 15.21 13.27
CA ARG A 102 -13.91 14.83 14.56
C ARG A 102 -14.61 13.48 14.49
N ALA A 103 -15.46 13.27 13.50
CA ALA A 103 -16.20 12.02 13.34
C ALA A 103 -15.26 10.82 13.11
N PHE A 104 -14.19 10.98 12.33
CA PHE A 104 -13.22 9.90 12.09
C PHE A 104 -12.51 9.49 13.38
N ILE A 105 -12.01 10.46 14.14
CA ILE A 105 -11.28 10.21 15.37
C ILE A 105 -12.19 9.60 16.44
N GLU A 106 -13.41 10.13 16.60
CA GLU A 106 -14.40 9.58 17.52
C GLU A 106 -14.75 8.13 17.18
N GLN A 107 -15.00 7.84 15.89
CA GLN A 107 -15.30 6.48 15.44
C GLN A 107 -14.11 5.53 15.67
N ALA A 108 -12.89 5.96 15.34
CA ALA A 108 -11.68 5.15 15.52
C ALA A 108 -11.46 4.77 16.99
N VAL A 109 -11.69 5.71 17.91
CA VAL A 109 -11.57 5.44 19.35
C VAL A 109 -12.69 4.52 19.84
N GLN A 110 -13.93 4.73 19.37
CA GLN A 110 -15.06 3.84 19.68
C GLN A 110 -14.80 2.40 19.21
N ASP A 111 -14.14 2.21 18.06
CA ASP A 111 -13.83 0.90 17.52
C ASP A 111 -12.55 0.26 18.09
N GLY A 112 -11.82 0.95 18.98
CA GLY A 112 -10.78 0.35 19.81
C GLY A 112 -9.41 1.02 19.80
N ILE A 113 -9.22 2.12 19.06
CA ILE A 113 -7.96 2.87 19.11
C ILE A 113 -7.82 3.56 20.46
N ALA A 114 -6.70 3.30 21.14
CA ALA A 114 -6.39 3.87 22.46
C ALA A 114 -5.28 4.93 22.39
N VAL A 115 -4.40 4.84 21.39
CA VAL A 115 -3.29 5.77 21.18
C VAL A 115 -3.36 6.33 19.77
N ILE A 116 -3.27 7.65 19.63
CA ILE A 116 -3.25 8.31 18.32
C ILE A 116 -1.95 9.08 18.21
N ARG A 117 -1.09 8.64 17.30
CA ARG A 117 0.03 9.44 16.83
C ARG A 117 -0.43 10.31 15.67
N MET A 118 -0.11 11.59 15.76
CA MET A 118 -0.44 12.55 14.72
C MET A 118 0.70 13.50 14.45
N PHE A 119 0.98 13.71 13.17
CA PHE A 119 1.93 14.70 12.67
C PHE A 119 1.30 15.50 11.53
N ASP A 120 1.87 16.65 11.24
CA ASP A 120 1.60 17.40 10.01
C ASP A 120 2.85 17.30 9.12
N PRO A 121 2.73 17.00 7.81
CA PRO A 121 3.89 16.78 6.96
C PRO A 121 4.77 18.03 6.77
N LEU A 122 4.28 19.23 7.13
CA LEU A 122 5.02 20.49 7.11
C LEU A 122 5.36 21.00 8.51
N ASN A 123 5.05 20.23 9.57
CA ASN A 123 5.07 20.68 10.95
C ASN A 123 4.22 21.95 11.19
N ASP A 124 3.17 22.18 10.38
CA ASP A 124 2.21 23.26 10.58
C ASP A 124 1.19 22.87 11.66
N LEU A 125 1.48 23.26 12.90
CA LEU A 125 0.69 22.85 14.07
C LEU A 125 -0.79 23.30 14.02
N ARG A 126 -1.16 24.26 13.16
CA ARG A 126 -2.57 24.65 12.97
C ARG A 126 -3.40 23.48 12.46
N ASN A 127 -2.80 22.62 11.65
CA ASN A 127 -3.44 21.41 11.12
C ASN A 127 -3.56 20.28 12.16
N LEU A 128 -3.02 20.46 13.37
CA LEU A 128 -3.11 19.51 14.47
C LEU A 128 -4.11 19.94 15.55
N GLU A 129 -4.57 21.19 15.55
CA GLU A 129 -5.43 21.72 16.62
C GLU A 129 -6.74 20.92 16.77
N VAL A 130 -7.48 20.72 15.67
CA VAL A 130 -8.74 19.97 15.68
C VAL A 130 -8.54 18.46 15.89
N PRO A 131 -7.58 17.79 15.22
CA PRO A 131 -7.28 16.39 15.52
C PRO A 131 -6.90 16.13 16.99
N ILE A 132 -6.06 16.98 17.60
CA ILE A 132 -5.66 16.84 19.01
C ILE A 132 -6.88 17.05 19.92
N GLU A 133 -7.70 18.06 19.65
CA GLU A 133 -8.95 18.33 20.39
C GLU A 133 -9.88 17.12 20.36
N ALA A 134 -10.16 16.59 19.16
CA ALA A 134 -11.04 15.44 18.96
C ALA A 134 -10.53 14.19 19.68
N ALA A 135 -9.23 13.89 19.56
CA ALA A 135 -8.63 12.71 20.16
C ALA A 135 -8.68 12.76 21.69
N ARG A 136 -8.38 13.92 22.28
CA ARG A 136 -8.48 14.12 23.73
C ARG A 136 -9.91 14.00 24.22
N ARG A 137 -10.87 14.58 23.50
CA ARG A 137 -12.30 14.49 23.83
C ARG A 137 -12.82 13.07 23.78
N ALA A 138 -12.35 12.28 22.81
CA ALA A 138 -12.68 10.87 22.68
C ALA A 138 -12.00 9.97 23.73
N GLY A 139 -11.04 10.50 24.51
CA GLY A 139 -10.33 9.75 25.56
C GLY A 139 -9.07 9.02 25.11
N ALA A 140 -8.57 9.29 23.89
CA ALA A 140 -7.34 8.69 23.40
C ALA A 140 -6.09 9.36 23.99
N ARG A 141 -5.03 8.57 24.17
CA ARG A 141 -3.69 9.10 24.44
C ARG A 141 -3.11 9.67 23.15
N VAL A 142 -2.73 10.93 23.19
CA VAL A 142 -2.22 11.67 22.02
C VAL A 142 -0.69 11.75 22.03
N ILE A 143 -0.07 11.24 20.96
CA ILE A 143 1.34 11.50 20.62
C ILE A 143 1.34 12.59 19.55
N GLY A 144 1.75 13.81 19.93
CA GLY A 144 1.98 14.90 18.97
C GLY A 144 3.39 14.77 18.42
N ALA A 145 3.51 14.44 17.14
CA ALA A 145 4.78 14.15 16.51
C ALA A 145 5.28 15.31 15.63
N LEU A 146 6.59 15.53 15.66
CA LEU A 146 7.31 16.47 14.80
C LEU A 146 8.14 15.67 13.81
N VAL A 147 7.98 15.95 12.52
CA VAL A 147 8.78 15.32 11.47
C VAL A 147 10.19 15.88 11.54
N TYR A 148 11.19 15.01 11.72
CA TYR A 148 12.59 15.39 11.72
C TYR A 148 13.08 15.61 10.28
N SER A 149 13.53 16.84 9.99
CA SER A 149 14.09 17.19 8.69
C SER A 149 15.06 18.36 8.84
N PRO A 150 16.36 18.09 9.09
CA PRO A 150 17.34 19.13 9.32
C PRO A 150 17.42 20.02 8.08
N SER A 151 17.21 21.32 8.29
CA SER A 151 17.17 22.35 7.25
C SER A 151 17.24 23.76 7.86
N PRO A 152 17.59 24.80 7.09
CA PRO A 152 17.49 26.18 7.53
C PRO A 152 16.08 26.48 8.06
N GLY A 153 16.00 26.98 9.29
CA GLY A 153 14.73 27.27 9.94
C GLY A 153 14.00 26.06 10.53
N GLN A 154 14.55 24.84 10.50
CA GLN A 154 14.08 23.70 11.31
C GLN A 154 15.20 23.22 12.24
N ASP A 155 15.80 24.17 12.96
CA ASP A 155 16.83 23.86 13.94
C ASP A 155 16.23 23.28 15.24
N GLN A 156 17.14 22.83 16.11
CA GLN A 156 16.80 22.27 17.40
C GLN A 156 15.92 23.22 18.23
N ALA A 157 16.19 24.53 18.21
CA ALA A 157 15.45 25.51 19.00
C ALA A 157 13.99 25.63 18.52
N ARG A 158 13.75 25.61 17.21
CA ARG A 158 12.40 25.63 16.65
C ARG A 158 11.65 24.34 16.93
N MET A 159 12.30 23.17 16.82
CA MET A 159 11.67 21.89 17.20
C MET A 159 11.22 21.88 18.67
N VAL A 160 12.06 22.36 19.58
CA VAL A 160 11.71 22.49 21.01
C VAL A 160 10.53 23.46 21.20
N THR A 161 10.53 24.59 20.46
CA THR A 161 9.42 25.55 20.50
C THR A 161 8.10 24.93 20.03
N TRP A 162 8.13 24.16 18.94
CA TRP A 162 6.96 23.43 18.45
C TRP A 162 6.48 22.36 19.43
N ALA A 163 7.39 21.61 20.05
CA ALA A 163 7.03 20.64 21.08
C ALA A 163 6.36 21.31 22.29
N GLY A 164 6.84 22.49 22.70
CA GLY A 164 6.18 23.31 23.72
C GLY A 164 4.76 23.73 23.33
N ARG A 165 4.50 24.00 22.04
CA ARG A 165 3.13 24.26 21.53
C ARG A 165 2.27 23.00 21.53
N LEU A 166 2.79 21.85 21.12
CA LEU A 166 2.09 20.56 21.19
C LEU A 166 1.66 20.22 22.62
N LYS A 167 2.54 20.46 23.61
CA LYS A 167 2.18 20.36 25.03
C LYS A 167 0.99 21.25 25.40
N LYS A 168 0.98 22.52 24.94
CA LYS A 168 -0.13 23.45 25.21
C LYS A 168 -1.45 23.02 24.56
N LEU A 169 -1.40 22.34 23.41
CA LEU A 169 -2.57 21.73 22.77
C LEU A 169 -3.09 20.49 23.53
N GLY A 170 -2.28 19.96 24.45
CA GLY A 170 -2.65 18.85 25.34
C GLY A 170 -2.17 17.49 24.87
N CYS A 171 -1.12 17.42 24.04
CA CYS A 171 -0.44 16.15 23.77
C CYS A 171 0.11 15.55 25.07
N HIS A 172 0.10 14.21 25.14
CA HIS A 172 0.58 13.46 26.30
C HIS A 172 2.04 13.03 26.12
N VAL A 173 2.47 12.84 24.88
CA VAL A 173 3.82 12.43 24.48
C VAL A 173 4.26 13.28 23.29
N ILE A 174 5.53 13.65 23.25
CA ILE A 174 6.15 14.27 22.07
C ILE A 174 6.79 13.16 21.22
N GLY A 175 6.35 13.06 19.97
CA GLY A 175 6.96 12.18 18.97
C GLY A 175 8.05 12.89 18.18
N LEU A 176 9.17 12.22 17.93
CA LEU A 176 10.11 12.59 16.86
C LEU A 176 9.97 11.57 15.74
N GLU A 177 9.55 12.04 14.57
CA GLU A 177 9.20 11.19 13.43
C GLU A 177 10.25 11.37 12.33
N ASP A 178 11.19 10.45 12.28
CA ASP A 178 12.26 10.38 11.29
C ASP A 178 11.89 9.42 10.15
N VAL A 179 11.05 9.93 9.24
CA VAL A 179 10.49 9.18 8.10
C VAL A 179 11.55 8.65 7.13
N ALA A 180 12.75 9.23 7.11
CA ALA A 180 13.82 8.87 6.18
C ALA A 180 14.94 8.07 6.85
N GLY A 181 14.96 8.00 8.19
CA GLY A 181 16.05 7.36 8.93
C GLY A 181 17.33 8.21 8.93
N ILE A 182 17.23 9.53 8.97
CA ILE A 182 18.37 10.46 8.86
C ILE A 182 18.79 11.09 10.20
N LEU A 183 18.08 10.80 11.29
CA LEU A 183 18.40 11.28 12.63
C LEU A 183 19.65 10.56 13.13
N ASP A 184 20.76 11.29 13.22
CA ASP A 184 22.00 10.76 13.76
C ASP A 184 22.01 10.73 15.30
N PRO A 185 22.83 9.86 15.93
CA PRO A 185 22.87 9.71 17.40
C PRO A 185 23.24 10.99 18.17
N SER A 186 24.09 11.84 17.59
CA SER A 186 24.55 13.07 18.21
C SER A 186 23.44 14.12 18.22
N ALA A 187 22.73 14.28 17.10
CA ALA A 187 21.53 15.11 17.02
C ALA A 187 20.41 14.60 17.94
N ALA A 188 20.17 13.29 17.96
CA ALA A 188 19.18 12.68 18.85
C ALA A 188 19.47 12.98 20.32
N ARG A 189 20.71 12.78 20.77
CA ARG A 189 21.11 13.07 22.16
C ARG A 189 20.85 14.53 22.53
N ARG A 190 21.26 15.48 21.68
CA ARG A 190 21.06 16.91 21.92
C ARG A 190 19.57 17.28 21.95
N LEU A 191 18.81 16.86 20.94
CA LEU A 191 17.41 17.21 20.80
C LEU A 191 16.56 16.61 21.93
N VAL A 192 16.74 15.33 22.23
CA VAL A 192 16.00 14.65 23.31
C VAL A 192 16.33 15.26 24.67
N THR A 193 17.60 15.54 24.97
CA THR A 193 18.00 16.18 26.23
C THR A 193 17.26 17.50 26.43
N GLU A 194 17.23 18.36 25.40
CA GLU A 194 16.54 19.63 25.50
C GLU A 194 15.01 19.47 25.56
N LEU A 195 14.41 18.53 24.82
CA LEU A 195 12.96 18.27 24.88
C LEU A 195 12.54 17.78 26.28
N VAL A 196 13.26 16.82 26.85
CA VAL A 196 12.98 16.29 28.19
C VAL A 196 13.09 17.40 29.24
N LYS A 197 14.14 18.23 29.14
CA LYS A 197 14.40 19.34 30.06
C LYS A 197 13.36 20.45 29.97
N THR A 198 12.94 20.83 28.76
CA THR A 198 12.14 22.05 28.52
C THR A 198 10.64 21.78 28.44
N VAL A 199 10.24 20.68 27.80
CA VAL A 199 8.83 20.35 27.57
C VAL A 199 8.28 19.54 28.74
N GLY A 200 9.07 18.64 29.32
CA GLY A 200 8.66 17.83 30.48
C GLY A 200 7.52 16.85 30.17
N LEU A 201 7.37 16.43 28.92
CA LEU A 201 6.54 15.31 28.50
C LEU A 201 7.45 14.14 28.09
N PRO A 202 6.97 12.88 28.18
CA PRO A 202 7.65 11.73 27.60
C PRO A 202 7.97 11.96 26.11
N VAL A 203 9.13 11.46 25.67
CA VAL A 203 9.58 11.55 24.28
C VAL A 203 9.61 10.15 23.67
N SER A 204 8.98 10.00 22.50
CA SER A 204 8.94 8.77 21.71
C SER A 204 9.64 9.01 20.37
N ILE A 205 10.51 8.09 19.98
CA ILE A 205 11.28 8.17 18.73
C ILE A 205 10.77 7.12 17.75
N HIS A 206 10.53 7.57 16.53
CA HIS A 206 10.21 6.73 15.40
C HIS A 206 11.20 6.99 14.28
N SER A 207 11.87 5.95 13.79
CA SER A 207 12.85 6.05 12.71
C SER A 207 12.83 4.80 11.85
N HIS A 208 12.99 4.99 10.55
CA HIS A 208 13.24 3.91 9.62
C HIS A 208 14.73 3.54 9.60
N SER A 209 15.05 2.29 9.30
CA SER A 209 16.42 1.76 9.26
C SER A 209 17.11 1.98 7.92
N SER A 210 16.62 2.90 7.09
CA SER A 210 17.03 2.98 5.69
C SER A 210 18.49 3.39 5.52
N THR A 211 19.06 4.06 6.50
CA THR A 211 20.50 4.41 6.56
C THR A 211 21.27 3.53 7.55
N ALA A 212 20.59 2.57 8.20
CA ALA A 212 21.04 1.83 9.38
C ALA A 212 21.40 2.66 10.63
N LEU A 213 21.11 3.96 10.67
CA LEU A 213 21.35 4.81 11.86
C LEU A 213 20.34 4.58 12.98
N ALA A 214 19.12 4.16 12.67
CA ALA A 214 18.02 4.09 13.64
C ALA A 214 18.33 3.32 14.95
N PRO A 215 18.96 2.12 14.94
CA PRO A 215 19.24 1.39 16.18
C PRO A 215 20.20 2.13 17.13
N ILE A 216 21.28 2.72 16.59
CA ILE A 216 22.24 3.48 17.37
C ILE A 216 21.66 4.83 17.83
N THR A 217 20.78 5.41 17.03
CA THR A 217 20.00 6.61 17.37
C THR A 217 19.03 6.36 18.50
N TYR A 218 18.32 5.23 18.49
CA TYR A 218 17.44 4.82 19.59
C TYR A 218 18.19 4.64 20.90
N PHE A 219 19.36 4.01 20.87
CA PHE A 219 20.20 3.86 22.06
C PHE A 219 20.64 5.22 22.62
N ALA A 220 21.15 6.11 21.77
CA ALA A 220 21.57 7.44 22.19
C ALA A 220 20.40 8.32 22.69
N ALA A 221 19.22 8.18 22.09
CA ALA A 221 18.00 8.86 22.54
C ALA A 221 17.53 8.35 23.90
N ALA A 222 17.56 7.03 24.14
CA ALA A 222 17.19 6.44 25.43
C ALA A 222 18.12 6.94 26.55
N GLU A 223 19.44 6.97 26.32
CA GLU A 223 20.41 7.55 27.26
C GLU A 223 20.17 9.03 27.53
N ALA A 224 19.60 9.77 26.57
CA ALA A 224 19.23 11.17 26.71
C ALA A 224 17.87 11.38 27.40
N GLY A 225 17.15 10.31 27.73
CA GLY A 225 15.88 10.35 28.46
C GLY A 225 14.63 10.13 27.61
N ALA A 226 14.76 9.70 26.34
CA ALA A 226 13.60 9.22 25.58
C ALA A 226 13.05 7.95 26.24
N THR A 227 11.73 7.84 26.29
CA THR A 227 11.05 6.74 26.98
C THR A 227 10.39 5.75 26.03
N GLY A 228 10.13 6.13 24.77
CA GLY A 228 9.48 5.28 23.79
C GLY A 228 10.30 5.14 22.51
N ILE A 229 10.32 3.94 21.95
CA ILE A 229 10.87 3.66 20.61
C ILE A 229 9.91 2.79 19.81
N ASP A 230 9.91 2.97 18.50
CA ASP A 230 9.12 2.14 17.58
C ASP A 230 10.01 1.09 16.91
N THR A 231 9.65 -0.18 17.05
CA THR A 231 10.38 -1.32 16.48
C THR A 231 9.46 -2.21 15.68
N ALA A 232 10.05 -3.05 14.82
CA ALA A 232 9.36 -4.09 14.08
C ALA A 232 9.94 -5.46 14.44
N LEU A 233 9.15 -6.53 14.48
CA LEU A 233 9.70 -7.90 14.56
C LEU A 233 10.70 -8.15 13.42
N SER A 234 11.82 -8.84 13.69
CA SER A 234 12.94 -8.95 12.75
C SER A 234 12.59 -9.48 11.35
N ALA A 235 11.60 -10.35 11.23
CA ALA A 235 11.05 -10.86 9.96
C ALA A 235 10.44 -9.75 9.07
N MET A 236 10.07 -8.61 9.67
CA MET A 236 9.52 -7.44 8.99
C MET A 236 10.26 -6.15 9.39
N ALA A 237 11.50 -6.23 9.85
CA ALA A 237 12.33 -5.09 10.23
C ALA A 237 13.33 -4.70 9.14
N TRP A 238 14.12 -3.66 9.42
CA TRP A 238 15.27 -3.20 8.62
C TRP A 238 14.92 -2.53 7.29
N GLY A 239 15.94 -1.95 6.65
CA GLY A 239 15.77 -1.19 5.41
C GLY A 239 14.75 -0.06 5.56
N SER A 240 13.70 -0.05 4.74
CA SER A 240 12.60 0.89 4.85
C SER A 240 11.70 0.66 6.06
N SER A 241 11.89 -0.37 6.87
CA SER A 241 11.17 -0.63 8.12
C SER A 241 11.94 -0.17 9.37
N GLN A 242 11.36 -0.33 10.55
CA GLN A 242 11.96 0.02 11.84
C GLN A 242 13.08 -0.95 12.25
N PRO A 243 13.92 -0.59 13.24
CA PRO A 243 14.85 -1.52 13.89
C PRO A 243 14.15 -2.76 14.45
N ALA A 244 14.85 -3.89 14.46
CA ALA A 244 14.31 -5.13 14.98
C ALA A 244 14.03 -5.08 16.50
N THR A 245 12.82 -5.48 16.91
CA THR A 245 12.37 -5.54 18.30
C THR A 245 13.32 -6.39 19.15
N GLU A 246 13.71 -7.56 18.67
CA GLU A 246 14.63 -8.49 19.33
C GLU A 246 15.99 -7.84 19.58
N THR A 247 16.48 -7.10 18.57
CA THR A 247 17.78 -6.43 18.66
C THR A 247 17.74 -5.34 19.71
N MET A 248 16.69 -4.53 19.75
CA MET A 248 16.57 -3.45 20.74
C MET A 248 16.35 -3.98 22.16
N VAL A 249 15.53 -5.01 22.33
CA VAL A 249 15.34 -5.68 23.63
C VAL A 249 16.66 -6.29 24.13
N ALA A 250 17.43 -6.93 23.25
CA ALA A 250 18.75 -7.45 23.60
C ALA A 250 19.75 -6.35 23.93
N ALA A 251 19.74 -5.24 23.18
CA ALA A 251 20.66 -4.11 23.36
C ALA A 251 20.48 -3.41 24.72
N PHE A 252 19.25 -3.32 25.24
CA PHE A 252 18.98 -2.70 26.54
C PHE A 252 19.02 -3.67 27.72
N ARG A 253 19.21 -4.98 27.49
CA ARG A 253 19.25 -5.99 28.55
C ARG A 253 20.36 -5.70 29.57
N GLY A 254 20.02 -5.73 30.86
CA GLY A 254 20.96 -5.43 31.94
C GLY A 254 21.43 -3.96 32.01
N SER A 255 20.92 -3.08 31.16
CA SER A 255 21.15 -1.64 31.25
C SER A 255 20.12 -0.95 32.16
N PRO A 256 20.35 0.29 32.61
CA PRO A 256 19.33 1.09 33.33
C PRO A 256 18.03 1.32 32.54
N HIS A 257 18.05 1.08 31.23
CA HIS A 257 16.96 1.32 30.29
C HIS A 257 16.26 0.03 29.85
N GLU A 258 16.48 -1.08 30.55
CA GLU A 258 15.91 -2.40 30.22
C GLU A 258 14.40 -2.35 29.95
N THR A 259 13.97 -3.01 28.88
CA THR A 259 12.57 -2.97 28.40
C THR A 259 11.64 -3.83 29.24
N GLY A 260 12.17 -4.92 29.81
CA GLY A 260 11.41 -5.94 30.53
C GLY A 260 10.61 -6.90 29.65
N LEU A 261 10.81 -6.88 28.32
CA LEU A 261 10.12 -7.81 27.40
C LEU A 261 10.80 -9.18 27.36
N ASP A 262 9.99 -10.23 27.24
CA ASP A 262 10.46 -11.61 27.11
C ASP A 262 10.87 -11.91 25.66
N LEU A 263 12.18 -12.05 25.41
CA LEU A 263 12.71 -12.42 24.09
C LEU A 263 12.21 -13.77 23.57
N GLY A 264 11.82 -14.70 24.44
CA GLY A 264 11.22 -15.98 24.03
C GLY A 264 9.85 -15.79 23.39
N LEU A 265 9.00 -14.94 23.99
CA LEU A 265 7.69 -14.59 23.42
C LEU A 265 7.83 -13.72 22.16
N VAL A 266 8.75 -12.74 22.15
CA VAL A 266 9.04 -11.95 20.95
C VAL A 266 9.50 -12.85 19.81
N GLY A 267 10.42 -13.79 20.09
CA GLY A 267 10.90 -14.75 19.10
C GLY A 267 9.81 -15.71 18.59
N GLN A 268 8.81 -16.04 19.41
CA GLN A 268 7.64 -16.80 18.95
C GLN A 268 6.82 -15.99 17.94
N ALA A 269 6.55 -14.71 18.23
CA ALA A 269 5.85 -13.85 17.29
C ALA A 269 6.63 -13.67 15.99
N ASN A 270 7.96 -13.50 16.08
CA ASN A 270 8.82 -13.35 14.92
C ASN A 270 8.76 -14.56 13.97
N ARG A 271 8.85 -15.79 14.52
CA ARG A 271 8.78 -17.02 13.70
C ARG A 271 7.50 -17.11 12.88
N TYR A 272 6.37 -16.67 13.44
CA TYR A 272 5.11 -16.64 12.70
C TYR A 272 5.19 -15.75 11.44
N PHE A 273 5.76 -14.55 11.57
CA PHE A 273 5.91 -13.65 10.42
C PHE A 273 6.99 -14.12 9.44
N ASP A 274 8.02 -14.80 9.92
CA ASP A 274 9.04 -15.42 9.08
C ASP A 274 8.45 -16.53 8.20
N GLU A 275 7.57 -17.38 8.76
CA GLU A 275 6.83 -18.41 8.02
C GLU A 275 5.88 -17.82 6.96
N LEU A 276 5.38 -16.59 7.17
CA LEU A 276 4.55 -15.89 6.19
C LEU A 276 5.35 -15.26 5.04
N HIS A 277 6.67 -15.19 5.15
CA HIS A 277 7.51 -14.45 4.21
C HIS A 277 7.28 -14.87 2.75
N ASP A 278 7.18 -16.17 2.49
CA ASP A 278 7.00 -16.74 1.15
C ASP A 278 5.68 -16.32 0.49
N GLU A 279 4.58 -16.19 1.24
CA GLU A 279 3.29 -15.74 0.68
C GLU A 279 3.36 -14.28 0.22
N TYR A 280 4.24 -13.49 0.83
CA TYR A 280 4.37 -12.07 0.54
C TYR A 280 5.56 -11.71 -0.36
N ALA A 281 6.37 -12.70 -0.76
CA ALA A 281 7.61 -12.49 -1.50
C ALA A 281 7.41 -11.71 -2.82
N GLU A 282 6.28 -11.91 -3.52
CA GLU A 282 5.99 -11.20 -4.76
C GLU A 282 5.73 -9.68 -4.59
N PHE A 283 5.40 -9.25 -3.37
CA PHE A 283 5.10 -7.85 -3.06
C PHE A 283 6.28 -7.10 -2.45
N GLN A 284 7.34 -7.83 -2.12
CA GLN A 284 8.55 -7.28 -1.52
C GLN A 284 9.38 -6.56 -2.59
N ASP A 285 9.80 -5.34 -2.27
CA ASP A 285 10.79 -4.62 -3.09
C ASP A 285 12.19 -4.89 -2.50
N PRO A 286 13.12 -5.54 -3.23
CA PRO A 286 14.49 -5.74 -2.74
C PRO A 286 15.21 -4.44 -2.36
N ILE A 287 14.83 -3.29 -2.92
CA ILE A 287 15.37 -1.99 -2.54
C ILE A 287 14.90 -1.60 -1.14
N ALA A 288 13.67 -1.94 -0.77
CA ALA A 288 13.13 -1.66 0.56
C ALA A 288 13.88 -2.39 1.67
N PHE A 289 14.56 -3.51 1.40
CA PHE A 289 15.37 -4.22 2.40
C PHE A 289 16.83 -3.74 2.48
N ARG A 290 17.26 -2.83 1.59
CA ARG A 290 18.64 -2.34 1.54
C ARG A 290 18.81 -1.07 2.35
N ASN A 291 20.05 -0.88 2.80
CA ASN A 291 20.48 0.40 3.35
C ASN A 291 20.98 1.30 2.21
N ASP A 292 20.59 2.57 2.25
CA ASP A 292 21.01 3.61 1.30
C ASP A 292 21.44 4.86 2.07
N ILE A 293 22.74 5.15 2.00
CA ILE A 293 23.34 6.31 2.68
C ILE A 293 23.06 7.63 1.95
N HIS A 294 22.71 7.59 0.67
CA HIS A 294 22.42 8.81 -0.12
C HIS A 294 21.15 9.52 0.37
N ILE A 295 20.30 8.81 1.12
CA ILE A 295 19.13 9.39 1.79
C ILE A 295 19.53 10.53 2.74
N LEU A 296 20.75 10.53 3.29
CA LEU A 296 21.26 11.63 4.12
C LEU A 296 21.29 12.97 3.37
N ASP A 297 21.49 12.94 2.05
CA ASP A 297 21.55 14.14 1.21
C ASP A 297 20.15 14.56 0.75
N HIS A 298 19.45 13.66 0.03
CA HIS A 298 18.18 14.00 -0.62
C HIS A 298 16.94 13.84 0.27
N GLN A 299 17.06 13.15 1.42
CA GLN A 299 16.01 12.92 2.42
C GLN A 299 14.71 12.27 1.88
N LEU A 300 14.76 11.61 0.73
CA LEU A 300 13.61 10.87 0.20
C LEU A 300 13.60 9.44 0.75
N PRO A 301 12.42 8.89 1.06
CA PRO A 301 12.28 7.46 1.31
C PRO A 301 12.69 6.63 0.08
N ALA A 302 13.37 5.50 0.29
CA ALA A 302 13.86 4.62 -0.77
C ALA A 302 12.80 4.22 -1.82
N PRO A 303 11.54 3.91 -1.45
CA PRO A 303 10.51 3.56 -2.45
C PRO A 303 10.19 4.70 -3.42
N VAL A 304 10.28 5.96 -2.96
CA VAL A 304 10.07 7.13 -3.83
C VAL A 304 11.21 7.24 -4.83
N LEU A 305 12.46 7.09 -4.39
CA LEU A 305 13.62 7.12 -5.28
C LEU A 305 13.60 5.98 -6.31
N ALA A 306 13.18 4.78 -5.90
CA ALA A 306 13.05 3.62 -6.78
C ALA A 306 12.09 3.89 -7.95
N ASP A 307 10.95 4.55 -7.69
CA ASP A 307 9.97 4.95 -8.71
C ASP A 307 10.56 5.98 -9.71
N LEU A 308 11.35 6.94 -9.21
CA LEU A 308 12.04 7.91 -10.08
C LEU A 308 13.05 7.23 -10.99
N ILE A 309 13.87 6.31 -10.44
CA ILE A 309 14.87 5.56 -11.21
C ILE A 309 14.18 4.69 -12.27
N LYS A 310 13.07 4.04 -11.93
CA LYS A 310 12.25 3.28 -12.87
C LYS A 310 11.77 4.18 -14.02
N THR A 311 11.26 5.36 -13.70
CA THR A 311 10.80 6.31 -14.72
C THR A 311 11.93 6.80 -15.62
N LEU A 312 13.14 7.05 -15.07
CA LEU A 312 14.32 7.38 -15.88
C LEU A 312 14.68 6.24 -16.85
N ARG A 313 14.63 4.98 -16.40
CA ARG A 313 14.87 3.81 -17.28
C ARG A 313 13.86 3.74 -18.41
N GLU A 314 12.57 3.84 -18.09
CA GLU A 314 11.48 3.78 -19.08
C GLU A 314 11.60 4.88 -20.13
N ARG A 315 12.19 6.03 -19.77
CA ARG A 315 12.44 7.16 -20.68
C ARG A 315 13.83 7.16 -21.30
N ASN A 316 14.63 6.11 -21.12
CA ASN A 316 16.02 6.02 -21.57
C ASN A 316 16.88 7.24 -21.15
N ALA A 317 16.69 7.72 -19.92
CA ALA A 317 17.31 8.92 -19.36
C ALA A 317 18.11 8.63 -18.08
N LEU A 318 18.61 7.40 -17.91
CA LEU A 318 19.40 7.00 -16.73
C LEU A 318 20.71 7.78 -16.59
N ASP A 319 21.26 8.27 -17.70
CA ASP A 319 22.42 9.17 -17.74
C ASP A 319 22.19 10.49 -16.98
N ARG A 320 20.92 10.84 -16.72
CA ARG A 320 20.53 12.04 -15.96
C ARG A 320 20.34 11.78 -14.46
N TYR A 321 20.71 10.61 -13.95
CA TYR A 321 20.49 10.25 -12.54
C TYR A 321 21.14 11.24 -11.56
N GLU A 322 22.40 11.61 -11.79
CA GLU A 322 23.09 12.60 -10.93
C GLU A 322 22.39 13.97 -10.97
N HIS A 323 21.88 14.38 -12.14
CA HIS A 323 21.10 15.61 -12.28
C HIS A 323 19.78 15.53 -11.51
N LEU A 324 19.11 14.37 -11.51
CA LEU A 324 17.91 14.14 -10.70
C LEU A 324 18.20 14.32 -9.20
N LEU A 325 19.28 13.72 -8.68
CA LEU A 325 19.66 13.85 -7.27
C LEU A 325 19.90 15.32 -6.89
N GLN A 326 20.57 16.08 -7.75
CA GLN A 326 20.75 17.51 -7.53
C GLN A 326 19.42 18.28 -7.58
N GLU A 327 18.54 17.95 -8.52
CA GLU A 327 17.23 18.60 -8.62
C GLU A 327 16.33 18.30 -7.41
N LEU A 328 16.45 17.14 -6.78
CA LEU A 328 15.74 16.84 -5.54
C LEU A 328 16.12 17.80 -4.40
N VAL A 329 17.42 18.10 -4.26
CA VAL A 329 17.93 19.06 -3.27
C VAL A 329 17.46 20.47 -3.63
N ASN A 330 17.60 20.87 -4.90
CA ASN A 330 17.23 22.22 -5.36
C ASN A 330 15.73 22.49 -5.17
N VAL A 331 14.87 21.58 -5.63
CA VAL A 331 13.41 21.73 -5.54
C VAL A 331 12.96 21.81 -4.09
N ARG A 332 13.53 20.98 -3.20
CA ARG A 332 13.20 21.05 -1.76
C ARG A 332 13.56 22.41 -1.16
N GLN A 333 14.74 22.96 -1.50
CA GLN A 333 15.12 24.30 -1.06
C GLN A 333 14.14 25.37 -1.58
N GLU A 334 13.79 25.32 -2.86
CA GLU A 334 12.89 26.27 -3.51
C GLU A 334 11.45 26.19 -2.98
N MET A 335 11.05 25.01 -2.49
CA MET A 335 9.79 24.80 -1.77
C MET A 335 9.79 25.39 -0.36
N GLY A 336 10.90 25.94 0.15
CA GLY A 336 10.98 26.44 1.52
C GLY A 336 11.31 25.36 2.55
N TYR A 337 12.14 24.38 2.16
CA TYR A 337 12.64 23.29 2.99
C TYR A 337 11.56 22.47 3.72
N PRO A 338 10.51 21.97 3.04
CA PRO A 338 9.58 21.07 3.70
C PRO A 338 10.27 19.79 4.21
N PRO A 339 9.79 19.20 5.31
CA PRO A 339 10.00 17.79 5.58
C PRO A 339 9.44 16.94 4.42
N LEU A 340 10.19 15.92 3.99
CA LEU A 340 9.79 15.03 2.90
C LEU A 340 8.94 13.86 3.41
N ALA A 341 7.91 14.18 4.19
CA ALA A 341 6.85 13.23 4.55
C ALA A 341 5.75 13.22 3.47
N ALA A 342 4.99 12.14 3.36
CA ALA A 342 3.92 12.03 2.37
C ALA A 342 2.73 12.96 2.69
N PRO A 343 2.16 13.67 1.70
CA PRO A 343 2.40 13.55 0.26
C PRO A 343 3.48 14.50 -0.30
N ILE A 344 4.11 15.32 0.53
CA ILE A 344 5.04 16.38 0.12
C ILE A 344 6.28 15.81 -0.59
N ASN A 345 6.76 14.65 -0.16
CA ASN A 345 7.84 13.93 -0.85
C ASN A 345 7.54 13.62 -2.32
N GLN A 346 6.34 13.13 -2.64
CA GLN A 346 5.93 12.82 -4.01
C GLN A 346 5.79 14.09 -4.85
N ILE A 347 5.30 15.17 -4.24
CA ILE A 347 5.17 16.47 -4.91
C ILE A 347 6.56 17.02 -5.29
N ALA A 348 7.50 17.01 -4.35
CA ALA A 348 8.89 17.43 -4.59
C ALA A 348 9.58 16.53 -5.62
N ALA A 349 9.46 15.21 -5.47
CA ALA A 349 10.08 14.21 -6.33
C ALA A 349 9.59 14.31 -7.79
N ARG A 350 8.28 14.47 -8.01
CA ARG A 350 7.72 14.64 -9.36
C ARG A 350 8.17 15.93 -10.01
N GLN A 351 8.23 17.02 -9.26
CA GLN A 351 8.73 18.29 -9.81
C GLN A 351 10.22 18.21 -10.16
N ALA A 352 11.05 17.57 -9.33
CA ALA A 352 12.46 17.33 -9.62
C ALA A 352 12.64 16.46 -10.88
N LEU A 353 11.84 15.39 -11.02
CA LEU A 353 11.84 14.55 -12.21
C LEU A 353 11.40 15.34 -13.47
N ALA A 354 10.37 16.17 -13.36
CA ALA A 354 9.93 17.03 -14.45
C ALA A 354 11.03 18.01 -14.88
N ASN A 355 11.74 18.62 -13.92
CA ASN A 355 12.89 19.49 -14.21
C ASN A 355 14.04 18.73 -14.86
N THR A 356 14.30 17.49 -14.44
CA THR A 356 15.38 16.64 -14.96
C THR A 356 15.15 16.22 -16.40
N LEU A 357 13.90 15.91 -16.74
CA LEU A 357 13.51 15.44 -18.06
C LEU A 357 13.24 16.60 -19.04
N GLY A 358 12.80 17.75 -18.52
CA GLY A 358 12.51 18.95 -19.31
C GLY A 358 13.78 19.65 -19.82
N GLU A 359 13.59 20.53 -20.82
CA GLU A 359 14.66 21.39 -21.32
C GLU A 359 14.96 22.56 -20.38
N LYS A 360 13.95 22.98 -19.60
CA LYS A 360 14.04 24.09 -18.65
C LYS A 360 13.39 23.72 -17.33
N ARG A 361 14.02 24.11 -16.22
CA ARG A 361 13.44 23.99 -14.87
C ARG A 361 12.10 24.72 -14.82
N TYR A 362 11.10 24.10 -14.18
CA TYR A 362 9.76 24.63 -14.01
C TYR A 362 9.03 25.00 -15.32
N GLN A 363 9.36 24.34 -16.43
CA GLN A 363 8.61 24.45 -17.69
C GLN A 363 7.22 23.82 -17.55
N SER A 364 7.15 22.67 -16.86
CA SER A 364 5.91 22.02 -16.47
C SER A 364 5.79 22.03 -14.95
N ILE A 365 4.63 22.46 -14.45
CA ILE A 365 4.29 22.48 -13.03
C ILE A 365 2.90 21.88 -12.87
N GLU A 366 2.83 20.71 -12.24
CA GLU A 366 1.59 19.98 -12.00
C GLU A 366 0.77 20.62 -10.87
N GLN A 367 -0.54 20.33 -10.85
CA GLN A 367 -1.47 20.90 -9.88
C GLN A 367 -1.07 20.66 -8.42
N PRO A 368 -0.62 19.47 -7.98
CA PRO A 368 -0.21 19.27 -6.58
C PRO A 368 0.94 20.19 -6.14
N PHE A 369 1.88 20.47 -7.04
CA PHE A 369 2.95 21.44 -6.75
C PHE A 369 2.39 22.86 -6.66
N ARG A 370 1.47 23.25 -7.56
CA ARG A 370 0.79 24.56 -7.47
C ARG A 370 0.00 24.70 -6.18
N ASP A 371 -0.71 23.66 -5.77
CA ASP A 371 -1.50 23.63 -4.53
C ASP A 371 -0.60 23.75 -3.29
N TYR A 372 0.57 23.10 -3.30
CA TYR A 372 1.60 23.30 -2.29
C TYR A 372 2.05 24.75 -2.20
N ILE A 373 2.45 25.35 -3.33
CA ILE A 373 2.90 26.74 -3.37
C ILE A 373 1.78 27.72 -3.00
N LYS A 374 0.52 27.37 -3.28
CA LYS A 374 -0.67 28.12 -2.87
C LYS A 374 -0.94 28.04 -1.37
N GLY A 375 -0.31 27.10 -0.65
CA GLY A 375 -0.47 26.88 0.78
C GLY A 375 -1.59 25.90 1.14
N LEU A 376 -2.15 25.15 0.18
CA LEU A 376 -3.30 24.26 0.41
C LEU A 376 -2.95 22.98 1.20
N TYR A 377 -1.67 22.73 1.46
CA TYR A 377 -1.17 21.67 2.34
C TYR A 377 -0.73 22.19 3.72
N GLY A 378 -0.76 23.51 3.96
CA GLY A 378 -0.20 24.15 5.14
C GLY A 378 0.94 25.12 4.80
N ALA A 379 1.47 25.77 5.84
CA ALA A 379 2.58 26.69 5.70
C ALA A 379 3.94 25.95 5.68
N PRO A 380 4.81 26.22 4.70
CA PRO A 380 6.16 25.67 4.70
C PRO A 380 7.01 26.21 5.86
N PRO A 381 8.04 25.47 6.31
CA PRO A 381 8.91 25.91 7.40
C PRO A 381 9.67 27.21 7.10
N HIS A 382 10.00 27.44 5.83
CA HIS A 382 10.68 28.62 5.32
C HIS A 382 9.93 29.23 4.14
N ALA A 383 10.25 30.48 3.79
CA ALA A 383 9.71 31.13 2.60
C ALA A 383 10.07 30.34 1.32
N VAL A 384 9.05 30.15 0.47
CA VAL A 384 9.18 29.62 -0.89
C VAL A 384 9.96 30.60 -1.76
N ASP A 385 10.73 30.09 -2.71
CA ASP A 385 11.45 30.92 -3.68
C ASP A 385 10.49 31.84 -4.47
N PRO A 386 10.75 33.16 -4.54
CA PRO A 386 9.85 34.12 -5.20
C PRO A 386 9.64 33.86 -6.70
N GLU A 387 10.64 33.34 -7.42
CA GLU A 387 10.55 32.98 -8.83
C GLU A 387 9.63 31.77 -9.00
N VAL A 388 9.85 30.72 -8.20
CA VAL A 388 9.03 29.50 -8.22
C VAL A 388 7.58 29.83 -7.86
N ARG A 389 7.35 30.70 -6.85
CA ARG A 389 6.02 31.22 -6.52
C ARG A 389 5.37 31.86 -7.74
N ARG A 390 6.07 32.79 -8.40
CA ARG A 390 5.55 33.53 -9.56
C ARG A 390 5.24 32.60 -10.74
N ARG A 391 6.07 31.59 -10.99
CA ARG A 391 5.83 30.60 -12.05
C ARG A 391 4.65 29.68 -11.74
N ALA A 392 4.49 29.27 -10.49
CA ALA A 392 3.41 28.38 -10.07
C ALA A 392 2.06 29.08 -9.98
N LEU A 393 2.01 30.34 -9.53
CA LEU A 393 0.76 31.03 -9.18
C LEU A 393 0.44 32.26 -10.04
N GLY A 394 1.39 32.76 -10.85
CA GLY A 394 1.22 34.01 -11.58
C GLY A 394 1.05 35.20 -10.63
N SER A 395 -0.09 35.89 -10.74
CA SER A 395 -0.49 37.01 -9.87
C SER A 395 -1.27 36.58 -8.63
N SER A 396 -1.52 35.27 -8.45
CA SER A 396 -2.29 34.76 -7.31
C SER A 396 -1.43 34.67 -6.06
N GLU A 397 -1.95 35.11 -4.91
CA GLU A 397 -1.22 35.05 -3.63
C GLU A 397 -1.47 33.75 -2.86
N PRO A 398 -0.48 33.18 -2.17
CA PRO A 398 -0.68 32.05 -1.25
C PRO A 398 -1.71 32.37 -0.15
N ILE A 399 -2.43 31.34 0.31
CA ILE A 399 -3.31 31.50 1.46
C ILE A 399 -2.49 31.64 2.75
N THR A 400 -3.01 32.40 3.72
CA THR A 400 -2.35 32.60 5.03
C THR A 400 -3.09 31.91 6.17
N MET A 401 -4.37 31.57 5.98
CA MET A 401 -5.19 30.83 6.94
C MET A 401 -4.91 29.32 6.91
N ARG A 402 -5.52 28.56 7.83
CA ARG A 402 -5.46 27.09 7.81
C ARG A 402 -6.25 26.59 6.59
N PRO A 403 -5.73 25.67 5.76
CA PRO A 403 -6.41 25.29 4.52
C PRO A 403 -7.79 24.65 4.76
N ALA A 404 -7.96 24.00 5.92
CA ALA A 404 -9.22 23.38 6.33
C ALA A 404 -10.36 24.40 6.50
N ASP A 405 -10.03 25.66 6.83
CA ASP A 405 -11.01 26.73 7.06
C ASP A 405 -11.71 27.16 5.75
N LEU A 406 -11.21 26.72 4.59
CA LEU A 406 -11.85 26.90 3.29
C LEU A 406 -12.85 25.79 2.95
N LEU A 407 -12.94 24.75 3.78
CA LEU A 407 -13.73 23.56 3.49
C LEU A 407 -15.08 23.62 4.20
N GLU A 408 -16.15 23.43 3.42
CA GLU A 408 -17.48 23.25 3.95
C GLU A 408 -17.66 21.85 4.58
N PRO A 409 -18.49 21.72 5.64
CA PRO A 409 -18.81 20.44 6.26
C PRO A 409 -19.25 19.37 5.24
N ALA A 410 -18.79 18.13 5.44
CA ALA A 410 -18.97 17.09 4.42
C ALA A 410 -19.81 15.88 4.87
N MET A 411 -20.00 15.63 6.17
CA MET A 411 -20.67 14.41 6.64
C MET A 411 -22.11 14.27 6.12
N GLU A 412 -22.94 15.31 6.32
CA GLU A 412 -24.34 15.29 5.84
C GLU A 412 -24.47 15.32 4.32
N ARG A 413 -23.54 16.04 3.65
CA ARG A 413 -23.49 16.07 2.20
C ARG A 413 -23.18 14.68 1.62
N ALA A 414 -22.23 13.96 2.22
CA ALA A 414 -21.89 12.60 1.86
C ALA A 414 -23.06 11.64 2.08
N ARG A 415 -23.77 11.71 3.23
CA ARG A 415 -24.98 10.90 3.46
C ARG A 415 -26.03 11.08 2.35
N LYS A 416 -26.28 12.32 1.94
CA LYS A 416 -27.23 12.63 0.84
C LYS A 416 -26.73 12.08 -0.50
N ALA A 417 -25.44 12.20 -0.79
CA ALA A 417 -24.83 11.67 -2.01
C ALA A 417 -24.92 10.13 -2.07
N MET A 418 -24.59 9.45 -0.98
CA MET A 418 -24.72 7.99 -0.85
C MET A 418 -26.16 7.52 -1.12
N ARG A 419 -27.17 8.16 -0.51
CA ARG A 419 -28.58 7.81 -0.72
C ARG A 419 -29.02 7.96 -2.19
N ARG A 420 -28.55 9.00 -2.88
CA ARG A 420 -28.79 9.21 -4.32
C ARG A 420 -28.17 8.11 -5.19
N GLN A 421 -27.11 7.47 -4.71
CA GLN A 421 -26.45 6.34 -5.37
C GLN A 421 -27.01 4.97 -4.95
N GLY A 422 -28.10 4.94 -4.18
CA GLY A 422 -28.70 3.71 -3.65
C GLY A 422 -27.93 3.09 -2.47
N LEU A 423 -26.96 3.81 -1.89
CA LEU A 423 -26.21 3.38 -0.71
C LEU A 423 -26.86 3.99 0.53
N THR A 424 -27.41 3.14 1.40
CA THR A 424 -27.97 3.59 2.69
C THR A 424 -26.96 3.30 3.78
N PRO A 425 -26.21 4.31 4.28
CA PRO A 425 -25.21 4.08 5.31
C PRO A 425 -25.87 3.64 6.61
N THR A 426 -25.37 2.56 7.21
CA THR A 426 -25.84 2.05 8.51
C THR A 426 -25.14 2.70 9.71
N GLY A 427 -23.97 3.30 9.48
CA GLY A 427 -23.14 3.92 10.50
C GLY A 427 -22.31 5.10 9.98
N PRO A 428 -21.68 5.87 10.89
CA PRO A 428 -20.74 6.92 10.51
C PRO A 428 -19.48 6.37 9.82
N ASP A 429 -19.02 5.17 10.16
CA ASP A 429 -17.88 4.48 9.55
C ASP A 429 -18.02 4.37 8.02
N GLN A 430 -19.20 3.98 7.53
CA GLN A 430 -19.50 3.89 6.09
C GLN A 430 -19.48 5.26 5.41
N VAL A 431 -19.98 6.30 6.08
CA VAL A 431 -19.94 7.67 5.56
C VAL A 431 -18.51 8.19 5.50
N LEU A 432 -17.70 7.91 6.52
CA LEU A 432 -16.30 8.26 6.58
C LEU A 432 -15.49 7.59 5.47
N THR A 433 -15.70 6.28 5.25
CA THR A 433 -15.09 5.57 4.12
C THR A 433 -15.46 6.22 2.79
N TYR A 434 -16.73 6.60 2.60
CA TYR A 434 -17.18 7.29 1.39
C TYR A 434 -16.56 8.69 1.22
N VAL A 435 -16.44 9.47 2.30
CA VAL A 435 -15.83 10.81 2.24
C VAL A 435 -14.34 10.71 1.88
N LEU A 436 -13.63 9.78 2.50
CA LEU A 436 -12.18 9.66 2.36
C LEU A 436 -11.76 8.93 1.07
N PHE A 437 -12.58 7.98 0.61
CA PHE A 437 -12.31 7.09 -0.53
C PHE A 437 -13.58 6.89 -1.38
N PRO A 438 -14.09 7.95 -2.03
CA PRO A 438 -15.38 7.92 -2.73
C PRO A 438 -15.42 6.96 -3.93
N GLU A 439 -14.26 6.67 -4.54
CA GLU A 439 -14.15 5.75 -5.69
C GLU A 439 -14.22 4.30 -5.24
N GLU A 440 -13.57 3.96 -4.13
CA GLU A 440 -13.47 2.61 -3.60
C GLU A 440 -14.67 2.23 -2.72
N ALA A 441 -15.26 3.19 -2.00
CA ALA A 441 -16.31 2.95 -1.02
C ALA A 441 -17.51 2.16 -1.58
N PRO A 442 -18.05 2.42 -2.80
CA PRO A 442 -19.19 1.65 -3.30
C PRO A 442 -18.91 0.15 -3.45
N GLY A 443 -17.66 -0.26 -3.73
CA GLY A 443 -17.28 -1.67 -3.85
C GLY A 443 -17.31 -2.40 -2.52
N ILE A 444 -16.95 -1.72 -1.44
CA ILE A 444 -16.90 -2.26 -0.07
C ILE A 444 -18.26 -2.16 0.63
N LEU A 445 -19.01 -1.09 0.39
CA LEU A 445 -20.26 -0.80 1.10
C LEU A 445 -21.49 -1.50 0.50
N ARG A 446 -21.39 -1.99 -0.73
CA ARG A 446 -22.48 -2.78 -1.31
C ARG A 446 -22.46 -4.17 -0.68
N PRO A 447 -23.61 -4.67 -0.17
CA PRO A 447 -23.70 -6.05 0.25
C PRO A 447 -23.27 -6.95 -0.91
N ALA A 448 -22.41 -7.92 -0.65
CA ALA A 448 -22.20 -9.01 -1.61
C ALA A 448 -23.58 -9.57 -1.98
N PRO A 449 -23.88 -9.83 -3.26
CA PRO A 449 -25.17 -10.40 -3.63
C PRO A 449 -25.37 -11.68 -2.82
N ARG A 450 -26.43 -11.71 -2.00
CA ARG A 450 -26.86 -12.95 -1.35
C ARG A 450 -27.04 -13.97 -2.47
N ALA A 451 -26.30 -15.07 -2.42
CA ALA A 451 -26.65 -16.24 -3.20
C ALA A 451 -28.10 -16.57 -2.83
N GLU A 452 -29.02 -16.43 -3.78
CA GLU A 452 -30.39 -16.89 -3.57
C GLU A 452 -30.30 -18.38 -3.22
N PRO A 453 -30.92 -18.84 -2.12
CA PRO A 453 -31.03 -20.26 -1.89
C PRO A 453 -31.78 -20.85 -3.09
N ALA A 454 -31.09 -21.73 -3.82
CA ALA A 454 -31.73 -22.48 -4.89
C ALA A 454 -32.99 -23.16 -4.31
N PRO A 455 -34.15 -23.09 -4.98
CA PRO A 455 -35.36 -23.72 -4.48
C PRO A 455 -35.07 -25.20 -4.23
N ALA A 456 -35.39 -25.66 -3.01
CA ALA A 456 -35.14 -27.03 -2.56
C ALA A 456 -35.67 -28.02 -3.61
N ALA A 457 -34.75 -28.69 -4.30
CA ALA A 457 -35.10 -29.75 -5.22
C ALA A 457 -35.78 -30.85 -4.42
N ALA A 458 -37.00 -31.18 -4.83
CA ALA A 458 -37.85 -32.18 -4.18
C ALA A 458 -37.09 -33.51 -4.02
N VAL A 459 -37.16 -34.06 -2.81
CA VAL A 459 -36.62 -35.37 -2.43
C VAL A 459 -37.22 -36.44 -3.36
N PRO A 460 -36.41 -37.23 -4.10
CA PRO A 460 -36.94 -38.37 -4.84
C PRO A 460 -37.33 -39.47 -3.85
N ARG A 461 -38.61 -39.87 -3.89
CA ARG A 461 -39.10 -41.08 -3.22
C ARG A 461 -38.33 -42.29 -3.75
N GLN A 462 -37.87 -43.13 -2.83
CA GLN A 462 -37.38 -44.47 -3.12
C GLN A 462 -38.52 -45.30 -3.73
N ALA A 463 -38.22 -45.98 -4.84
CA ALA A 463 -39.03 -47.07 -5.38
C ALA A 463 -38.10 -48.19 -5.88
N GLU A 464 -38.58 -49.41 -5.65
CA GLU A 464 -37.90 -50.70 -5.59
C GLU A 464 -37.39 -51.26 -6.94
N GLU A 465 -36.57 -52.31 -6.83
CA GLU A 465 -35.87 -53.02 -7.90
C GLU A 465 -36.72 -53.92 -8.81
N SER A 466 -36.21 -54.12 -10.05
CA SER A 466 -36.29 -55.29 -10.95
C SER A 466 -37.43 -55.37 -12.01
N PRO A 467 -37.26 -56.12 -13.15
CA PRO A 467 -36.13 -56.18 -14.09
C PRO A 467 -36.52 -56.32 -15.61
N ARG A 468 -35.50 -56.25 -16.51
CA ARG A 468 -35.40 -56.71 -17.93
C ARG A 468 -36.04 -55.89 -19.09
N SER A 469 -35.21 -55.36 -20.00
CA SER A 469 -34.99 -55.88 -21.38
C SER A 469 -34.13 -54.92 -22.24
N SER A 470 -33.20 -55.47 -23.02
CA SER A 470 -32.47 -54.82 -24.14
C SER A 470 -33.23 -55.05 -25.49
N PRO A 471 -32.88 -54.49 -26.67
CA PRO A 471 -31.64 -53.77 -27.05
C PRO A 471 -31.75 -52.54 -28.03
N ALA A 472 -30.64 -51.78 -28.08
CA ALA A 472 -30.01 -51.05 -29.21
C ALA A 472 -30.72 -49.88 -29.96
N ALA A 473 -30.09 -48.69 -29.94
CA ALA A 473 -29.45 -47.98 -31.09
C ALA A 473 -29.19 -46.49 -30.75
N PRO A 474 -28.19 -45.81 -31.37
CA PRO A 474 -27.55 -44.62 -30.81
C PRO A 474 -28.19 -43.32 -31.30
N ALA A 475 -28.35 -42.33 -30.41
CA ALA A 475 -28.76 -40.98 -30.76
C ALA A 475 -27.75 -39.94 -30.26
N VAL A 476 -26.95 -39.47 -31.23
CA VAL A 476 -26.40 -38.12 -31.43
C VAL A 476 -26.21 -37.24 -30.18
N ALA A 477 -24.93 -37.01 -29.85
CA ALA A 477 -24.50 -36.00 -28.90
C ALA A 477 -24.86 -34.59 -29.40
N ALA A 478 -25.64 -33.87 -28.60
CA ALA A 478 -25.75 -32.42 -28.67
C ALA A 478 -24.55 -31.80 -27.94
N SER A 479 -23.85 -30.89 -28.62
CA SER A 479 -22.74 -30.10 -28.08
C SER A 479 -23.22 -29.26 -26.88
N PRO A 480 -22.52 -29.22 -25.73
CA PRO A 480 -22.84 -28.28 -24.68
C PRO A 480 -22.26 -26.90 -25.03
N GLU A 481 -23.14 -25.90 -25.02
CA GLU A 481 -22.78 -24.49 -25.05
C GLU A 481 -21.82 -24.16 -23.89
N VAL A 482 -20.71 -23.50 -24.22
CA VAL A 482 -19.71 -23.03 -23.26
C VAL A 482 -20.27 -21.81 -22.52
N SER A 483 -21.00 -22.05 -21.43
CA SER A 483 -21.20 -21.05 -20.39
C SER A 483 -20.05 -21.16 -19.39
N GLY A 484 -19.35 -20.05 -19.12
CA GLY A 484 -18.24 -19.95 -18.14
C GLY A 484 -18.64 -20.17 -16.67
N MET A 485 -19.66 -20.98 -16.42
CA MET A 485 -20.09 -21.42 -15.09
C MET A 485 -19.58 -22.84 -14.83
N ARG A 486 -18.78 -23.01 -13.78
CA ARG A 486 -18.39 -24.33 -13.26
C ARG A 486 -19.20 -24.62 -12.01
N GLU A 487 -19.75 -25.82 -11.93
CA GLU A 487 -20.52 -26.26 -10.77
C GLU A 487 -19.62 -27.13 -9.88
N PHE A 488 -19.53 -26.77 -8.60
CA PHE A 488 -18.80 -27.49 -7.57
C PHE A 488 -19.79 -28.07 -6.58
N THR A 489 -19.43 -29.19 -5.97
CA THR A 489 -20.14 -29.73 -4.82
C THR A 489 -19.23 -29.55 -3.62
N VAL A 490 -19.69 -28.81 -2.61
CA VAL A 490 -18.92 -28.44 -1.42
C VAL A 490 -19.67 -28.94 -0.20
N GLU A 491 -18.99 -29.64 0.69
CA GLU A 491 -19.56 -30.07 1.98
C GLU A 491 -19.20 -29.05 3.06
N VAL A 492 -20.21 -28.55 3.76
CA VAL A 492 -20.07 -27.61 4.89
C VAL A 492 -20.89 -28.15 6.04
N ASP A 493 -20.25 -28.40 7.18
CA ASP A 493 -20.87 -28.95 8.40
C ASP A 493 -21.66 -30.26 8.19
N GLY A 494 -21.19 -31.13 7.29
CA GLY A 494 -21.81 -32.42 6.98
C GLY A 494 -22.99 -32.34 6.00
N GLU A 495 -23.32 -31.14 5.50
CA GLU A 495 -24.30 -30.93 4.45
C GLU A 495 -23.64 -30.60 3.12
N THR A 496 -24.12 -31.24 2.06
CA THR A 496 -23.56 -31.10 0.72
C THR A 496 -24.29 -30.02 -0.08
N TYR A 497 -23.58 -28.96 -0.44
CA TYR A 497 -24.07 -27.84 -1.24
C TYR A 497 -23.56 -27.93 -2.68
N ARG A 498 -24.42 -27.65 -3.67
CA ARG A 498 -24.00 -27.44 -5.07
C ARG A 498 -23.86 -25.94 -5.35
N VAL A 499 -22.65 -25.53 -5.69
CA VAL A 499 -22.27 -24.13 -5.89
C VAL A 499 -21.89 -23.92 -7.36
N LYS A 500 -22.60 -23.05 -8.07
CA LYS A 500 -22.23 -22.63 -9.42
C LYS A 500 -21.35 -21.38 -9.34
N VAL A 501 -20.08 -21.54 -9.68
CA VAL A 501 -19.09 -20.46 -9.74
C VAL A 501 -18.96 -20.02 -11.18
N LYS A 502 -19.33 -18.77 -11.46
CA LYS A 502 -19.01 -18.11 -12.73
C LYS A 502 -17.60 -17.57 -12.64
N GLY A 503 -16.64 -18.26 -13.27
CA GLY A 503 -15.26 -17.80 -13.34
C GLY A 503 -15.02 -17.06 -14.64
N GLU A 504 -14.47 -15.84 -14.59
CA GLU A 504 -13.65 -15.32 -15.68
C GLU A 504 -12.31 -16.06 -15.64
N GLY A 505 -12.31 -17.28 -16.18
CA GLY A 505 -11.18 -18.18 -16.06
C GLY A 505 -10.06 -17.84 -17.03
N VAL A 506 -8.98 -17.23 -16.52
CA VAL A 506 -7.61 -17.61 -16.94
C VAL A 506 -7.44 -19.06 -16.50
N GLY A 507 -7.39 -19.98 -17.46
CA GLY A 507 -7.31 -21.41 -17.21
C GLY A 507 -5.95 -21.83 -16.70
N VAL A 508 -5.76 -21.88 -15.37
CA VAL A 508 -4.70 -22.70 -14.76
C VAL A 508 -5.18 -24.14 -14.76
N ARG A 509 -4.49 -25.03 -15.47
CA ARG A 509 -4.66 -26.49 -15.28
C ARG A 509 -3.67 -26.96 -14.24
N ALA A 510 -4.20 -27.43 -13.11
CA ALA A 510 -3.48 -28.27 -12.18
C ALA A 510 -3.24 -29.66 -12.81
N SER A 511 -2.06 -30.21 -12.55
CA SER A 511 -1.65 -31.56 -12.92
C SER A 511 -2.35 -32.62 -12.08
N SER A 512 -2.96 -33.61 -12.73
CA SER A 512 -3.13 -34.96 -12.15
C SER A 512 -3.14 -36.01 -13.27
N GLU A 513 -2.77 -37.22 -12.88
CA GLU A 513 -2.24 -38.32 -13.68
C GLU A 513 -3.13 -38.86 -14.80
N ALA A 514 -2.40 -39.35 -15.83
CA ALA A 514 -2.75 -40.29 -16.89
C ALA A 514 -4.20 -40.81 -16.98
N GLN A 515 -4.94 -40.30 -17.97
CA GLN A 515 -5.89 -41.10 -18.75
C GLN A 515 -5.57 -40.95 -20.24
N VAL A 516 -5.25 -42.09 -20.85
CA VAL A 516 -5.05 -42.26 -22.28
C VAL A 516 -6.40 -42.14 -22.98
N ALA A 517 -6.60 -41.06 -23.75
CA ALA A 517 -7.68 -40.96 -24.73
C ALA A 517 -7.22 -40.11 -25.92
N SER A 518 -7.05 -40.79 -27.05
CA SER A 518 -6.83 -40.35 -28.44
C SER A 518 -6.43 -38.88 -28.66
N GLY A 519 -5.13 -38.67 -28.91
CA GLY A 519 -4.59 -37.37 -29.30
C GLY A 519 -5.13 -36.84 -30.64
N PRO A 520 -5.12 -35.52 -30.85
CA PRO A 520 -5.25 -34.93 -32.18
C PRO A 520 -4.07 -35.39 -33.08
N PRO A 521 -4.21 -35.34 -34.42
CA PRO A 521 -3.13 -35.76 -35.31
C PRO A 521 -1.85 -34.95 -35.05
N PRO A 522 -0.66 -35.53 -35.28
CA PRO A 522 0.60 -34.90 -34.93
C PRO A 522 0.80 -33.56 -35.67
N ALA A 523 1.36 -32.59 -34.95
CA ALA A 523 1.80 -31.31 -35.50
C ALA A 523 2.77 -31.56 -36.66
N LYS A 524 2.48 -30.94 -37.82
CA LYS A 524 3.40 -30.97 -38.97
C LYS A 524 4.58 -30.06 -38.66
N SER A 525 5.69 -30.66 -38.23
CA SER A 525 7.00 -30.02 -38.23
C SER A 525 7.64 -30.26 -39.60
N GLY A 526 7.79 -29.20 -40.40
CA GLY A 526 8.39 -29.28 -41.72
C GLY A 526 8.42 -27.92 -42.40
N VAL A 527 9.56 -27.57 -42.98
CA VAL A 527 9.73 -26.40 -43.85
C VAL A 527 9.15 -26.78 -45.21
N THR A 528 7.88 -26.45 -45.44
CA THR A 528 7.30 -26.42 -46.79
C THR A 528 7.43 -25.02 -47.35
N ASP A 529 7.66 -24.90 -48.66
CA ASP A 529 7.73 -23.61 -49.35
C ASP A 529 6.48 -22.77 -49.04
N GLY A 530 6.71 -21.53 -48.55
CA GLY A 530 5.65 -20.60 -48.17
C GLY A 530 4.94 -20.86 -46.83
N ALA A 531 5.48 -21.72 -45.96
CA ALA A 531 4.99 -21.87 -44.59
C ALA A 531 5.33 -20.65 -43.71
N ILE A 532 4.33 -20.15 -42.97
CA ILE A 532 4.50 -19.13 -41.93
C ILE A 532 4.51 -19.83 -40.58
N GLN A 533 5.61 -19.69 -39.82
CA GLN A 533 5.82 -20.36 -38.54
C GLN A 533 5.77 -19.40 -37.35
N ALA A 534 5.43 -19.90 -36.17
CA ALA A 534 5.48 -19.15 -34.93
C ALA A 534 6.94 -18.92 -34.50
N PRO A 535 7.42 -17.67 -34.34
CA PRO A 535 8.81 -17.41 -33.95
C PRO A 535 9.08 -17.71 -32.46
N MET A 536 8.01 -17.80 -31.66
CA MET A 536 8.08 -18.04 -30.22
C MET A 536 6.80 -18.72 -29.73
N GLN A 537 6.85 -19.28 -28.52
CA GLN A 537 5.65 -19.77 -27.87
C GLN A 537 4.72 -18.61 -27.52
N GLY A 538 3.44 -18.74 -27.84
CA GLY A 538 2.45 -17.69 -27.56
C GLY A 538 1.02 -18.15 -27.80
N MET A 539 0.06 -17.36 -27.33
CA MET A 539 -1.36 -17.57 -27.61
C MET A 539 -1.75 -16.82 -28.89
N VAL A 540 -2.42 -17.49 -29.82
CA VAL A 540 -2.99 -16.83 -31.01
C VAL A 540 -4.14 -15.95 -30.58
N VAL A 541 -3.95 -14.63 -30.59
CA VAL A 541 -4.99 -13.65 -30.24
C VAL A 541 -5.95 -13.46 -31.39
N LYS A 542 -5.43 -13.41 -32.63
CA LYS A 542 -6.24 -13.13 -33.81
C LYS A 542 -5.63 -13.67 -35.08
N VAL A 543 -6.44 -14.23 -35.97
CA VAL A 543 -6.05 -14.57 -37.36
C VAL A 543 -6.66 -13.53 -38.29
N LYS A 544 -5.83 -12.80 -39.04
CA LYS A 544 -6.26 -11.61 -39.82
C LYS A 544 -6.64 -11.93 -41.28
N VAL A 545 -6.47 -13.18 -41.72
CA VAL A 545 -6.68 -13.62 -43.10
C VAL A 545 -7.47 -14.93 -43.14
N ALA A 546 -8.15 -15.19 -44.26
CA ALA A 546 -8.87 -16.43 -44.53
C ALA A 546 -8.19 -17.24 -45.65
N ALA A 547 -8.47 -18.55 -45.73
CA ALA A 547 -8.03 -19.37 -46.85
C ALA A 547 -8.62 -18.84 -48.17
N GLY A 548 -7.76 -18.62 -49.16
CA GLY A 548 -8.10 -18.00 -50.44
C GLY A 548 -7.73 -16.52 -50.56
N ASP A 549 -7.35 -15.85 -49.46
CA ASP A 549 -6.97 -14.43 -49.50
C ASP A 549 -5.59 -14.24 -50.14
N ARG A 550 -5.43 -13.15 -50.91
CA ARG A 550 -4.13 -12.73 -51.46
C ARG A 550 -3.42 -11.81 -50.47
N VAL A 551 -2.19 -12.15 -50.13
CA VAL A 551 -1.33 -11.40 -49.21
C VAL A 551 -0.03 -10.98 -49.89
N LYS A 552 0.48 -9.81 -49.52
CA LYS A 552 1.78 -9.30 -49.94
C LYS A 552 2.83 -9.60 -48.87
N LEU A 553 4.11 -9.57 -49.28
CA LEU A 553 5.22 -9.63 -48.35
C LEU A 553 5.10 -8.51 -47.31
N GLY A 554 5.10 -8.87 -46.03
CA GLY A 554 4.99 -7.95 -44.90
C GLY A 554 3.57 -7.71 -44.36
N ASP A 555 2.53 -8.24 -45.00
CA ASP A 555 1.16 -8.13 -44.48
C ASP A 555 1.00 -8.92 -43.18
N VAL A 556 0.33 -8.36 -42.18
CA VAL A 556 0.10 -9.06 -40.90
C VAL A 556 -1.00 -10.11 -41.08
N VAL A 557 -0.66 -11.36 -40.79
CA VAL A 557 -1.54 -12.52 -40.99
C VAL A 557 -2.04 -13.13 -39.68
N VAL A 558 -1.26 -13.06 -38.59
CA VAL A 558 -1.62 -13.57 -37.26
C VAL A 558 -1.11 -12.62 -36.17
N VAL A 559 -1.82 -12.50 -35.05
CA VAL A 559 -1.36 -11.80 -33.85
C VAL A 559 -1.15 -12.82 -32.73
N LEU A 560 0.06 -12.88 -32.17
CA LEU A 560 0.38 -13.72 -31.01
C LEU A 560 0.52 -12.87 -29.75
N GLU A 561 0.10 -13.38 -28.61
CA GLU A 561 0.44 -12.82 -27.30
C GLU A 561 1.42 -13.73 -26.60
N ALA A 562 2.57 -13.17 -26.23
CA ALA A 562 3.58 -13.84 -25.43
C ALA A 562 4.13 -12.86 -24.40
N MET A 563 4.29 -13.30 -23.15
CA MET A 563 4.79 -12.46 -22.05
C MET A 563 4.02 -11.12 -21.89
N LYS A 564 2.69 -11.16 -22.05
CA LYS A 564 1.79 -9.98 -21.97
C LYS A 564 2.03 -8.92 -23.06
N MET A 565 2.75 -9.26 -24.13
CA MET A 565 2.98 -8.41 -25.30
C MET A 565 2.38 -9.04 -26.55
N GLN A 566 1.73 -8.22 -27.39
CA GLN A 566 1.18 -8.65 -28.68
C GLN A 566 2.22 -8.46 -29.79
N ASN A 567 2.48 -9.53 -30.53
CA ASN A 567 3.42 -9.59 -31.63
C ASN A 567 2.66 -9.91 -32.93
N ASP A 568 2.75 -9.00 -33.90
CA ASP A 568 2.21 -9.21 -35.25
C ASP A 568 3.13 -10.15 -36.05
N ILE A 569 2.56 -11.24 -36.55
CA ILE A 569 3.23 -12.19 -37.45
C ILE A 569 2.87 -11.82 -38.89
N VAL A 570 3.90 -11.57 -39.68
CA VAL A 570 3.78 -11.09 -41.07
C VAL A 570 4.04 -12.19 -42.10
N ALA A 571 3.43 -12.05 -43.27
CA ALA A 571 3.70 -12.91 -44.42
C ALA A 571 5.14 -12.70 -44.92
N THR A 572 5.90 -13.79 -45.01
CA THR A 572 7.30 -13.79 -45.49
C THR A 572 7.43 -14.03 -47.00
N VAL A 573 6.31 -14.26 -47.69
CA VAL A 573 6.19 -14.38 -49.15
C VAL A 573 4.88 -13.75 -49.61
N ALA A 574 4.82 -13.27 -50.86
CA ALA A 574 3.57 -12.84 -51.48
C ALA A 574 2.90 -14.04 -52.17
N GLY A 575 1.58 -14.17 -52.04
CA GLY A 575 0.85 -15.31 -52.61
C GLY A 575 -0.58 -15.42 -52.10
N THR A 576 -1.20 -16.59 -52.29
CA THR A 576 -2.55 -16.87 -51.80
C THR A 576 -2.48 -17.77 -50.57
N VAL A 577 -3.21 -17.42 -49.51
CA VAL A 577 -3.31 -18.25 -48.29
C VAL A 577 -4.00 -19.56 -48.65
N ARG A 578 -3.33 -20.70 -48.43
CA ARG A 578 -3.85 -22.02 -48.80
C ARG A 578 -4.55 -22.70 -47.63
N GLU A 579 -3.81 -22.93 -46.56
CA GLU A 579 -4.32 -23.60 -45.35
C GLU A 579 -3.92 -22.80 -44.11
N ILE A 580 -4.84 -22.69 -43.15
CA ILE A 580 -4.63 -22.03 -41.85
C ILE A 580 -4.76 -23.11 -40.77
N TYR A 581 -3.69 -23.28 -39.99
CA TYR A 581 -3.63 -24.25 -38.89
C TYR A 581 -3.80 -23.57 -37.53
N ALA A 582 -3.47 -22.29 -37.42
CA ALA A 582 -3.66 -21.48 -36.21
C ALA A 582 -5.15 -21.24 -35.90
N ARG A 583 -5.53 -21.39 -34.62
CA ARG A 583 -6.88 -21.07 -34.13
C ARG A 583 -6.81 -20.01 -33.05
N GLU A 584 -7.70 -19.03 -33.07
CA GLU A 584 -7.78 -18.01 -32.00
C GLU A 584 -8.01 -18.67 -30.63
N GLY A 585 -7.26 -18.23 -29.63
CA GLY A 585 -7.21 -18.82 -28.28
C GLY A 585 -6.32 -20.05 -28.13
N SER A 586 -5.76 -20.60 -29.22
CA SER A 586 -4.82 -21.73 -29.13
C SER A 586 -3.40 -21.28 -28.75
N ILE A 587 -2.67 -22.14 -28.05
CA ILE A 587 -1.24 -21.94 -27.75
C ILE A 587 -0.43 -22.64 -28.84
N VAL A 588 0.52 -21.93 -29.42
CA VAL A 588 1.46 -22.44 -30.43
C VAL A 588 2.86 -22.54 -29.86
N ALA A 589 3.61 -23.57 -30.26
CA ALA A 589 5.02 -23.74 -29.90
C ALA A 589 5.95 -23.03 -30.91
N PRO A 590 7.22 -22.75 -30.55
CA PRO A 590 8.19 -22.21 -31.50
C PRO A 590 8.35 -23.12 -32.72
N ASN A 591 8.42 -22.52 -33.91
CA ASN A 591 8.52 -23.16 -35.23
C ASN A 591 7.28 -23.96 -35.66
N GLU A 592 6.18 -23.88 -34.92
CA GLU A 592 4.91 -24.48 -35.34
C GLU A 592 4.34 -23.73 -36.56
N VAL A 593 3.90 -24.48 -37.59
CA VAL A 593 3.34 -23.88 -38.81
C VAL A 593 1.95 -23.32 -38.52
N LEU A 594 1.80 -22.00 -38.68
CA LEU A 594 0.56 -21.27 -38.46
C LEU A 594 -0.35 -21.32 -39.70
N MET A 595 0.25 -21.19 -40.89
CA MET A 595 -0.44 -21.25 -42.19
C MET A 595 0.54 -21.49 -43.33
N THR A 596 0.03 -21.75 -44.54
CA THR A 596 0.81 -21.84 -45.77
C THR A 596 0.31 -20.86 -46.82
N ILE A 597 1.24 -20.24 -47.55
CA ILE A 597 1.00 -19.29 -48.62
C ILE A 597 1.66 -19.83 -49.88
N GLY A 598 0.98 -19.81 -51.03
CA GLY A 598 1.62 -20.15 -52.31
C GLY A 598 0.80 -19.83 -53.53
#